data_AF-E2BKW4-F1
#
_entry.id   AF-E2BKW4-F1
#
_cell.length_a   1.000
_cell.length_b   1.000
_cell.length_c   1.000
_cell.angle_alpha   90.00
_cell.angle_beta   90.00
_cell.angle_gamma   90.00
#
_symmetry.space_group_name_H-M   'P 1'
#
loop_
_entity.id
_entity.type
_entity.pdbx_description
1 polymer ?
#
loop_
_entity_poly.entity_id
_entity_poly.type
_entity_poly.pdbx_seq_one_letter_code
_entity_poly.pdbx_strand_id
1 'polypeptide(L)' 'QVLPHLPYSLDIAPSDYHLFRSMQSALTGERFTSYDSIQKWVNDWIVSKEIEFFTRGIRLLPERWAKVVASDGKYFE' A
#
# COMPACT_ATOMS: atom_id res chain seq x y z
N GLN A 1 5.41 4.66 -19.79
CA GLN A 1 4.23 3.82 -20.12
C GLN A 1 3.27 3.88 -18.94
N VAL A 2 1.96 3.96 -19.18
CA VAL A 2 0.94 3.94 -18.11
C VAL A 2 0.33 2.55 -18.09
N LEU A 3 0.29 1.93 -16.91
CA LEU A 3 -0.37 0.64 -16.73
C LEU A 3 -1.89 0.86 -16.63
N PRO A 4 -2.72 0.05 -17.31
CA PRO A 4 -4.16 0.13 -17.15
C PRO A 4 -4.52 -0.23 -15.69
N HIS A 5 -5.44 0.54 -15.11
CA HIS A 5 -5.92 0.33 -13.76
C HIS A 5 -7.45 0.40 -13.77
N LEU A 6 -8.09 -0.59 -13.18
CA LEU A 6 -9.54 -0.67 -13.09
C LEU A 6 -10.06 0.33 -12.04
N PRO A 7 -11.22 0.95 -12.25
CA PRO A 7 -11.88 1.74 -11.22
C PRO A 7 -12.16 0.91 -9.96
N TYR A 8 -12.01 1.52 -8.78
CA TYR A 8 -12.31 0.92 -7.48
C TYR A 8 -11.44 -0.29 -7.07
N SER A 9 -10.34 -0.59 -7.75
CA SER A 9 -9.50 -1.76 -7.48
C SER A 9 -8.32 -1.45 -6.53
N LEU A 10 -8.64 -1.08 -5.28
CA LEU A 10 -7.63 -0.83 -4.24
C LEU A 10 -6.82 -2.10 -3.89
N ASP A 11 -7.41 -3.27 -4.11
CA ASP A 11 -6.81 -4.60 -3.97
C ASP A 11 -5.74 -4.91 -5.00
N ILE A 12 -5.57 -4.11 -6.06
CA ILE A 12 -4.45 -4.24 -7.01
C ILE A 12 -3.53 -3.03 -7.03
N ALA A 13 -3.75 -2.05 -6.16
CA ALA A 13 -2.88 -0.89 -6.00
C ALA A 13 -1.85 -1.12 -4.88
N PRO A 14 -0.54 -1.25 -5.18
CA PRO A 14 0.48 -1.54 -4.15
C PRO A 14 0.56 -0.50 -3.04
N SER A 15 0.26 0.75 -3.37
CA SER A 15 0.15 1.82 -2.38
C SER A 15 -0.92 1.51 -1.34
N ASP A 16 -2.11 1.10 -1.77
CA ASP A 16 -3.24 0.85 -0.87
C ASP A 16 -3.11 -0.46 -0.10
N TYR A 17 -2.90 -1.58 -0.79
CA TYR A 17 -2.93 -2.88 -0.13
C TYR A 17 -1.70 -3.21 0.73
N HIS A 18 -0.58 -2.51 0.52
CA HIS A 18 0.69 -2.80 1.19
C HIS A 18 1.23 -1.60 1.95
N LEU A 19 1.54 -0.50 1.25
CA LEU A 19 2.21 0.67 1.85
C LEU A 19 1.31 1.35 2.90
N PHE A 20 0.15 1.84 2.48
CA PHE A 20 -0.81 2.52 3.34
C PHE A 20 -1.43 1.57 4.36
N ARG A 21 -1.66 0.31 4.00
CA ARG A 21 -2.09 -0.70 4.98
C ARG A 21 -1.12 -0.81 6.15
N SER A 22 0.18 -0.90 5.88
CA SER A 22 1.21 -0.93 6.93
C SER A 22 1.32 0.40 7.68
N MET A 23 1.21 1.52 6.96
CA MET A 23 1.27 2.86 7.54
C MET A 23 0.10 3.12 8.50
N GLN A 24 -1.13 2.73 8.13
CA GLN A 24 -2.31 2.84 8.98
C GLN A 24 -2.14 2.09 10.30
N SER A 25 -1.55 0.89 10.28
CA SER A 25 -1.23 0.17 11.51
C SER A 25 -0.24 0.94 12.39
N ALA A 26 0.76 1.60 11.80
CA ALA A 26 1.73 2.41 12.53
C ALA A 26 1.17 3.76 13.01
N LEU A 27 0.18 4.32 12.30
CA LEU A 27 -0.52 5.55 12.67
C LEU A 27 -1.56 5.34 13.77
N THR A 28 -1.92 4.10 14.09
CA THR A 28 -2.99 3.80 15.04
C THR A 28 -2.60 4.29 16.44
N GLY A 29 -3.29 5.31 16.93
CA GLY A 29 -3.05 5.92 18.24
C GLY A 29 -2.11 7.12 18.24
N GLU A 30 -1.48 7.43 17.11
CA GLU A 30 -0.63 8.61 16.95
C GLU A 30 -1.47 9.90 16.96
N ARG A 31 -0.97 10.94 17.61
CA ARG A 31 -1.58 12.28 17.63
C ARG A 31 -0.55 13.32 17.24
N PHE A 32 -0.82 14.01 16.15
CA PHE A 32 0.03 15.08 15.64
C PHE A 32 -0.55 16.45 16.02
N THR A 33 0.32 17.39 16.37
CA THR A 33 -0.06 18.76 16.76
C THR A 33 0.24 19.80 15.67
N SER A 34 0.95 19.40 14.61
CA SER A 34 1.36 20.28 13.51
C SER A 34 1.58 19.52 12.21
N TYR A 35 1.52 20.23 11.08
CA TYR A 35 1.89 19.67 9.77
C TYR A 35 3.35 19.19 9.75
N ASP A 36 4.28 19.94 10.35
CA ASP A 36 5.69 19.57 10.40
C ASP A 36 5.91 18.25 11.13
N SER A 37 5.15 17.99 12.21
CA SER A 37 5.21 16.71 12.92
C SER A 37 4.72 15.54 12.06
N ILE A 38 3.72 15.75 11.21
CA ILE A 38 3.24 14.74 10.26
C ILE A 38 4.31 14.48 9.19
N GLN A 39 4.85 15.54 8.59
CA GLN A 39 5.86 15.40 7.53
C GLN A 39 7.11 14.68 8.03
N LYS A 40 7.59 15.03 9.24
CA LYS A 40 8.70 14.33 9.88
C LYS A 40 8.38 12.86 10.12
N TRP A 41 7.21 12.56 10.69
CA TRP A 41 6.81 11.17 10.95
C TRP A 41 6.74 10.34 9.67
N VAL A 42 6.15 10.86 8.59
CA VAL A 42 6.05 10.14 7.30
C VAL A 42 7.45 9.87 6.74
N ASN A 43 8.35 10.85 6.77
CA ASN A 43 9.72 10.68 6.30
C ASN A 43 10.47 9.63 7.13
N ASP A 44 10.42 9.75 8.47
CA ASP A 44 11.08 8.81 9.38
C ASP A 44 10.53 7.38 9.19
N TRP A 45 9.21 7.24 9.01
CA TRP A 45 8.57 5.95 8.77
C TRP A 45 9.00 5.33 7.43
N ILE A 46 9.07 6.10 6.35
CA ILE A 46 9.50 5.60 5.03
C ILE A 46 10.97 5.15 5.10
N VAL A 47 11.85 5.96 5.69
CA VAL A 47 13.28 5.64 5.83
C VAL A 47 13.51 4.43 6.74
N SER A 48 12.61 4.18 7.70
CA SER A 48 12.69 3.00 8.57
C SER A 48 12.45 1.66 7.85
N LYS A 49 11.91 1.66 6.62
CA LYS A 49 11.57 0.43 5.89
C LYS A 49 12.75 -0.07 5.07
N GLU A 50 12.99 -1.37 5.15
CA GLU A 50 13.94 -2.06 4.30
C GLU A 50 13.49 -2.08 2.83
N ILE A 51 14.42 -2.20 1.89
CA ILE A 51 14.14 -2.24 0.45
C ILE A 51 13.22 -3.43 0.11
N GLU A 52 13.39 -4.53 0.84
CA GLU A 52 12.61 -5.75 0.78
C GLU A 52 11.12 -5.50 1.04
N PHE A 53 10.79 -4.54 1.92
CA PHE A 53 9.40 -4.16 2.18
C PHE A 53 8.74 -3.61 0.92
N PHE A 54 9.37 -2.65 0.25
CA PHE A 54 8.83 -2.07 -0.99
C PHE A 54 8.82 -3.09 -2.13
N THR A 55 9.91 -3.86 -2.27
CA THR A 55 10.07 -4.88 -3.31
C THR A 55 9.00 -5.96 -3.17
N ARG A 56 8.70 -6.40 -1.95
CA ARG A 56 7.64 -7.37 -1.67
C ARG A 56 6.26 -6.83 -2.08
N GLY A 57 5.97 -5.57 -1.77
CA GLY A 57 4.71 -4.94 -2.16
C GLY A 57 4.45 -5.07 -3.66
N ILE A 58 5.45 -4.75 -4.49
CA ILE A 58 5.35 -4.87 -5.95
C ILE A 58 5.31 -6.33 -6.42
N ARG A 59 6.11 -7.22 -5.83
CA ARG A 59 6.17 -8.64 -6.21
C ARG A 59 4.88 -9.42 -5.93
N LEU A 60 3.97 -8.90 -5.12
CA LEU A 60 2.65 -9.49 -4.87
C LEU A 60 1.63 -9.20 -6.00
N LEU A 61 1.92 -8.27 -6.92
CA LEU A 61 1.00 -7.92 -8.01
C LEU A 61 0.57 -9.13 -8.87
N PRO A 62 1.48 -10.01 -9.34
CA PRO A 62 1.08 -11.15 -10.17
C PRO A 62 0.11 -12.11 -9.45
N GLU A 63 0.33 -12.37 -8.17
CA GLU A 63 -0.56 -13.20 -7.36
C GLU A 63 -1.94 -12.55 -7.21
N ARG A 64 -1.98 -11.25 -6.95
CA ARG A 64 -3.24 -10.49 -6.85
C ARG A 64 -3.99 -10.45 -8.17
N TRP A 65 -3.31 -10.25 -9.30
CA TRP A 65 -3.94 -10.32 -10.61
C TRP A 65 -4.52 -11.70 -10.90
N ALA A 66 -3.81 -12.78 -10.52
CA ALA A 66 -4.34 -14.13 -10.63
C ALA A 66 -5.63 -14.31 -9.82
N LYS A 67 -5.70 -13.75 -8.60
CA LYS A 67 -6.91 -13.77 -7.77
C LYS A 67 -8.07 -12.97 -8.38
N VAL A 68 -7.82 -11.80 -8.99
CA VAL A 68 -8.85 -11.04 -9.73
C VAL A 68 -9.46 -11.89 -10.83
N VAL A 69 -8.62 -12.53 -11.64
CA VAL A 69 -9.07 -13.37 -12.76
C VAL A 69 -9.85 -14.57 -12.24
N ALA A 70 -9.35 -15.25 -11.22
CA ALA A 70 -10.03 -16.38 -10.59
C ALA A 70 -11.37 -16.00 -9.93
N SER A 71 -11.55 -14.73 -9.59
CA SER A 71 -12.77 -14.20 -8.97
C SER A 71 -13.73 -13.56 -9.99
N ASP A 72 -13.48 -13.72 -11.31
CA ASP A 72 -14.24 -13.08 -12.39
C ASP A 72 -14.36 -11.55 -12.20
N GLY A 73 -13.28 -10.91 -11.73
CA GLY A 73 -13.23 -9.46 -11.49
C GLY A 73 -13.86 -9.01 -10.17
N LYS A 74 -14.33 -9.92 -9.32
CA LYS A 74 -14.80 -9.58 -7.96
C LYS A 74 -13.63 -9.36 -7.01
N TYR A 75 -13.89 -8.64 -5.91
CA TYR A 75 -12.95 -8.49 -4.81
C TYR A 75 -12.61 -9.84 -4.17
N PHE A 76 -11.41 -9.94 -3.61
CA PHE A 76 -10.86 -11.14 -3.00
C PHE A 76 -10.12 -10.81 -1.69
N GLU A 77 -9.85 -11.85 -0.88
CA GLU A 77 -9.00 -11.76 0.32
C GLU A 77 -7.51 -12.02 0.04
#